data_AF-A0A7C1Z231-F1
#
_entry.id   AF-A0A7C1Z231-F1
#
_cell.length_a   1.000
_cell.length_b   1.000
_cell.length_c   1.000
_cell.angle_alpha   90.00
_cell.angle_beta   90.00
_cell.angle_gamma   90.00
#
_symmetry.space_group_name_H-M   'P 1'
#
loop_
_entity.id
_entity.type
_entity.pdbx_description
1 polymer ?
#
loop_
_entity_poly.entity_id
_entity_poly.type
_entity_poly.pdbx_seq_one_letter_code
_entity_poly.pdbx_strand_id
1 'polypeptide(L)'
;RIDITKAMIGSMLGMLHEFRDTIYTWYVENRTAHAKSQYSMWVCGITPIAFYPNKDIFLEKIESDLMQILYDERALKKLRSSMIPCFIPSVESCYQYSNKRYSLGTFSIKSPNIILGKKKVGKLQKKLKRNIVKDKFGYETITFSFEGFNSYFRFLHTPQVKNMEKIKYEVKNLEELYVFTQELIKCKKEFDVRYCEVFVSAYNPEHQQIFYDAGLKPRGYIPSWECSPDVLEFNDSILFSIFNGNVSENIQLIDQGHKLLEALGFSDDNIAEPISYQTYSFVEVASRTSSLMKQKAVKRGALAIMFTYLTLLCLSIITAVAFGPSGFSFIVQTISDLGNSQFTPAPYLFDFACIMAGMVTIPYSFFCDDVRKSPQKHLDLISRFGLFFGILGGVGYICVGVFSLERAGPNGFFHAISAIVAFTGFVFSIVFFSLHALIQGNLKVKLLGICGIMIPLTIFILNGVLATPLIEWFLLFSILFYTIPLNYLSLH
;
A
#
# COMPACT_ATOMS: atom_id res chain seq x y z
N ARG A 1 54.03 5.20 -19.48
CA ARG A 1 52.59 5.55 -19.39
C ARG A 1 52.09 4.99 -18.06
N ILE A 2 51.64 5.83 -17.14
CA ILE A 2 51.14 5.36 -15.83
C ILE A 2 49.79 4.67 -16.07
N ASP A 3 49.66 3.45 -15.58
CA ASP A 3 48.39 2.71 -15.58
C ASP A 3 47.48 3.32 -14.50
N ILE A 4 46.42 3.99 -14.93
CA ILE A 4 45.53 4.74 -14.02
C ILE A 4 44.81 3.82 -13.03
N THR A 5 44.49 2.59 -13.42
CA THR A 5 43.85 1.60 -12.54
C THR A 5 44.79 1.17 -11.44
N LYS A 6 46.05 0.84 -11.80
CA LYS A 6 47.08 0.50 -10.81
C LYS A 6 47.41 1.68 -9.90
N ALA A 7 47.46 2.90 -10.45
CA ALA A 7 47.68 4.11 -9.66
C ALA A 7 46.54 4.35 -8.66
N MET A 8 45.28 4.17 -9.07
CA MET A 8 44.10 4.34 -8.21
C MET A 8 44.01 3.26 -7.12
N ILE A 9 44.24 1.99 -7.47
CA ILE A 9 44.27 0.90 -6.47
C ILE A 9 45.46 1.09 -5.52
N GLY A 10 46.64 1.42 -6.06
CA GLY A 10 47.84 1.66 -5.27
C GLY A 10 47.70 2.84 -4.31
N SER A 11 47.07 3.95 -4.73
CA SER A 11 46.84 5.09 -3.85
C SER A 11 45.87 4.75 -2.71
N MET A 12 44.82 3.98 -3.00
CA MET A 12 43.88 3.57 -1.96
C MET A 12 44.50 2.57 -0.99
N LEU A 13 45.26 1.58 -1.48
CA LEU A 13 46.00 0.66 -0.62
C LEU A 13 47.05 1.39 0.23
N GLY A 14 47.73 2.39 -0.33
CA GLY A 14 48.66 3.25 0.41
C GLY A 14 47.97 3.99 1.54
N MET A 15 46.81 4.60 1.27
CA MET A 15 45.99 5.29 2.29
C MET A 15 45.49 4.32 3.37
N LEU A 16 44.94 3.16 2.99
CA LEU A 16 44.51 2.13 3.93
C LEU A 16 45.68 1.64 4.81
N HIS A 17 46.88 1.53 4.25
CA HIS A 17 48.07 1.12 4.98
C HIS A 17 48.55 2.19 5.97
N GLU A 18 48.57 3.46 5.55
CA GLU A 18 48.99 4.60 6.38
C GLU A 18 48.11 4.74 7.63
N PHE A 19 46.80 4.57 7.47
CA PHE A 19 45.83 4.78 8.54
C PHE A 19 45.27 3.50 9.16
N ARG A 20 45.88 2.34 8.89
CA ARG A 20 45.41 1.03 9.38
C ARG A 20 45.28 0.96 10.91
N ASP A 21 46.10 1.73 11.63
CA ASP A 21 46.15 1.71 13.08
C ASP A 21 45.28 2.80 13.74
N THR A 22 44.72 3.72 12.95
CA THR A 22 43.95 4.88 13.42
C THR A 22 42.48 4.88 12.99
N ILE A 23 42.17 4.37 11.80
CA ILE A 23 40.81 4.33 11.26
C ILE A 23 40.28 2.89 11.30
N TYR A 24 39.23 2.69 12.10
CA TYR A 24 38.64 1.37 12.36
C TYR A 24 37.59 0.94 11.32
N THR A 25 36.94 1.90 10.67
CA THR A 25 35.86 1.62 9.70
C THR A 25 36.00 2.58 8.53
N TRP A 26 36.05 2.02 7.32
CA TRP A 26 36.10 2.76 6.06
C TRP A 26 34.85 2.44 5.26
N TYR A 27 34.19 3.46 4.73
CA TYR A 27 33.04 3.23 3.86
C TYR A 27 33.05 4.17 2.67
N VAL A 28 32.32 3.75 1.63
CA VAL A 28 32.11 4.49 0.41
C VAL A 28 30.72 4.18 -0.12
N GLU A 29 30.08 5.20 -0.67
CA GLU A 29 28.83 5.05 -1.40
C GLU A 29 29.17 5.03 -2.89
N ASN A 30 28.97 3.88 -3.54
CA ASN A 30 29.21 3.71 -4.97
C ASN A 30 27.91 3.70 -5.74
N ARG A 31 27.86 4.51 -6.78
CA ARG A 31 26.74 4.53 -7.73
C ARG A 31 26.55 3.18 -8.40
N THR A 32 25.29 2.75 -8.51
CA THR A 32 24.93 1.53 -9.25
C THR A 32 25.00 1.70 -10.76
N ALA A 33 25.28 2.90 -11.28
CA ALA A 33 25.54 3.10 -12.71
C ALA A 33 26.94 2.65 -13.16
N HIS A 34 27.86 2.37 -12.22
CA HIS A 34 29.27 2.11 -12.53
C HIS A 34 29.86 0.93 -11.73
N ALA A 35 29.74 -0.29 -12.27
CA ALA A 35 30.31 -1.49 -11.66
C ALA A 35 31.84 -1.44 -11.49
N LYS A 36 32.56 -0.69 -12.33
CA LYS A 36 34.04 -0.55 -12.23
C LYS A 36 34.51 0.13 -10.95
N SER A 37 33.78 1.14 -10.47
CA SER A 37 34.09 1.80 -9.20
C SER A 37 33.86 0.84 -8.04
N GLN A 38 32.72 0.15 -8.06
CA GLN A 38 32.38 -0.86 -7.06
C GLN A 38 33.43 -1.98 -6.99
N TYR A 39 33.87 -2.48 -8.16
CA TYR A 39 34.90 -3.51 -8.26
C TYR A 39 36.24 -3.03 -7.72
N SER A 40 36.63 -1.79 -8.02
CA SER A 40 37.89 -1.22 -7.53
C SER A 40 37.93 -1.11 -6.01
N MET A 41 36.82 -0.74 -5.39
CA MET A 41 36.65 -0.75 -3.93
C MET A 41 36.69 -2.17 -3.36
N TRP A 42 36.02 -3.10 -4.03
CA TRP A 42 35.99 -4.51 -3.63
C TRP A 42 37.36 -5.17 -3.66
N VAL A 43 38.19 -4.90 -4.67
CA VAL A 43 39.58 -5.40 -4.75
C VAL A 43 40.44 -4.93 -3.57
N CYS A 44 40.10 -3.79 -2.97
CA CYS A 44 40.79 -3.26 -1.79
C CYS A 44 40.12 -3.69 -0.46
N GLY A 45 39.24 -4.69 -0.50
CA GLY A 45 38.57 -5.25 0.68
C GLY A 45 37.33 -4.48 1.14
N ILE A 46 36.90 -3.45 0.41
CA ILE A 46 35.71 -2.66 0.77
C ILE A 46 34.47 -3.29 0.12
N THR A 47 33.61 -3.90 0.94
CA THR A 47 32.59 -4.86 0.49
C THR A 47 31.16 -4.34 0.66
N PRO A 48 30.21 -4.66 -0.25
CA PRO A 48 28.83 -4.18 -0.15
C PRO A 48 28.11 -4.59 1.14
N ILE A 49 27.43 -3.66 1.80
CA ILE A 49 26.74 -3.86 3.09
C ILE A 49 25.32 -3.28 3.15
N ALA A 50 25.02 -2.23 2.40
CA ALA A 50 23.72 -1.58 2.38
C ALA A 50 23.39 -1.00 1.01
N PHE A 51 22.11 -0.80 0.74
CA PHE A 51 21.61 -0.33 -0.55
C PHE A 51 20.74 0.93 -0.40
N TYR A 52 20.99 1.93 -1.23
CA TYR A 52 20.33 3.23 -1.22
C TYR A 52 19.50 3.39 -2.51
N PRO A 53 18.26 2.84 -2.55
CA PRO A 53 17.44 2.85 -3.75
C PRO A 53 17.01 4.26 -4.15
N ASN A 54 17.23 4.63 -5.41
CA ASN A 54 16.79 5.90 -6.01
C ASN A 54 17.23 7.17 -5.25
N LYS A 55 18.33 7.08 -4.48
CA LYS A 55 18.81 8.11 -3.57
C LYS A 55 19.11 9.42 -4.29
N ASP A 56 19.86 9.35 -5.39
CA ASP A 56 20.43 10.52 -6.02
C ASP A 56 19.88 10.79 -7.42
N ILE A 57 20.15 12.03 -7.87
CA ILE A 57 19.90 12.46 -9.24
C ILE A 57 21.25 12.85 -9.83
N PHE A 58 21.70 12.09 -10.82
CA PHE A 58 22.94 12.38 -11.53
C PHE A 58 22.63 12.59 -13.01
N LEU A 59 23.01 13.77 -13.54
CA LEU A 59 22.71 14.16 -14.93
C LEU A 59 21.23 13.89 -15.30
N GLU A 60 20.32 14.35 -14.43
CA GLU A 60 18.86 14.20 -14.57
C GLU A 60 18.33 12.75 -14.52
N LYS A 61 19.20 11.77 -14.23
CA LYS A 61 18.82 10.37 -14.05
C LYS A 61 18.74 10.03 -12.58
N ILE A 62 17.66 9.36 -12.20
CA ILE A 62 17.51 8.78 -10.87
C ILE A 62 18.41 7.55 -10.78
N GLU A 63 19.28 7.53 -9.78
CA GLU A 63 20.21 6.44 -9.57
C GLU A 63 20.16 5.94 -8.12
N SER A 64 20.57 4.68 -7.96
CA SER A 64 20.74 4.06 -6.65
C SER A 64 22.22 3.99 -6.31
N ASP A 65 22.51 3.88 -5.01
CA ASP A 65 23.86 3.75 -4.51
C ASP A 65 24.00 2.47 -3.66
N LEU A 66 25.24 2.00 -3.56
CA LEU A 66 25.64 0.84 -2.78
C LEU A 66 26.64 1.29 -1.72
N MET A 67 26.32 1.08 -0.46
CA MET A 67 27.32 1.22 0.61
C MET A 67 28.28 0.06 0.53
N GLN A 68 29.57 0.34 0.42
CA GLN A 68 30.63 -0.64 0.65
C GLN A 68 31.43 -0.24 1.89
N ILE A 69 31.82 -1.24 2.68
CA ILE A 69 32.50 -1.05 3.96
C ILE A 69 33.67 -2.01 4.12
N LEU A 70 34.72 -1.52 4.78
CA LEU A 70 35.87 -2.26 5.25
C LEU A 70 36.03 -1.98 6.74
N TYR A 71 36.32 -3.04 7.50
CA TYR A 71 36.54 -2.97 8.93
C TYR A 71 37.96 -3.36 9.27
N ASP A 72 38.54 -2.65 10.23
CA ASP A 72 39.61 -3.18 11.04
C ASP A 72 39.06 -4.33 11.89
N GLU A 73 39.83 -5.41 12.02
CA GLU A 73 39.41 -6.60 12.77
C GLU A 73 39.08 -6.29 14.24
N ARG A 74 39.77 -5.32 14.85
CA ARG A 74 39.50 -4.86 16.22
C ARG A 74 38.11 -4.25 16.32
N ALA A 75 37.66 -3.53 15.30
CA ALA A 75 36.33 -2.90 15.26
C ALA A 75 35.21 -3.93 15.39
N LEU A 76 35.38 -5.11 14.79
CA LEU A 76 34.38 -6.18 14.80
C LEU A 76 34.51 -7.14 15.99
N LYS A 77 35.75 -7.45 16.41
CA LYS A 77 36.03 -8.52 17.39
C LYS A 77 36.29 -8.03 18.81
N LYS A 78 36.82 -6.81 18.97
CA LYS A 78 37.28 -6.31 20.28
C LYS A 78 36.50 -5.09 20.75
N LEU A 79 36.18 -4.19 19.84
CA LEU A 79 35.58 -2.89 20.14
C LEU A 79 34.07 -2.87 19.85
N ARG A 80 33.52 -3.87 19.15
CA ARG A 80 32.07 -4.02 18.96
C ARG A 80 31.41 -4.35 20.29
N SER A 81 30.27 -3.73 20.56
CA SER A 81 29.49 -3.97 21.77
C SER A 81 29.22 -5.46 21.97
N SER A 82 29.34 -5.89 23.22
CA SER A 82 29.06 -7.27 23.62
C SER A 82 27.56 -7.57 23.78
N MET A 83 26.71 -6.54 23.67
CA MET A 83 25.26 -6.70 23.68
C MET A 83 24.81 -7.60 22.53
N ILE A 84 23.82 -8.45 22.78
CA ILE A 84 23.21 -9.28 21.74
C ILE A 84 22.27 -8.39 20.91
N PRO A 85 22.49 -8.24 19.58
CA PRO A 85 21.56 -7.51 18.73
C PRO A 85 20.13 -8.06 18.84
N CYS A 86 19.17 -7.15 18.91
CA CYS A 86 17.75 -7.44 19.06
C CYS A 86 16.96 -6.62 18.06
N PHE A 87 16.37 -7.27 17.07
CA PHE A 87 15.71 -6.57 15.97
C PHE A 87 14.36 -7.16 15.57
N ILE A 88 13.59 -6.38 14.82
CA ILE A 88 12.30 -6.82 14.27
C ILE A 88 12.48 -7.83 13.14
N PRO A 89 11.50 -8.72 12.88
CA PRO A 89 11.65 -9.79 11.87
C PRO A 89 12.09 -9.30 10.49
N SER A 90 11.65 -8.13 10.04
CA SER A 90 12.01 -7.59 8.72
C SER A 90 13.50 -7.30 8.54
N VAL A 91 14.27 -7.21 9.62
CA VAL A 91 15.72 -6.93 9.59
C VAL A 91 16.54 -8.21 9.38
N GLU A 92 15.96 -9.38 9.62
CA GLU A 92 16.67 -10.65 9.67
C GLU A 92 17.49 -10.92 8.40
N SER A 93 16.92 -10.72 7.22
CA SER A 93 17.63 -10.99 5.96
C SER A 93 18.86 -10.09 5.78
N CYS A 94 18.76 -8.82 6.20
CA CYS A 94 19.88 -7.87 6.19
C CYS A 94 20.97 -8.32 7.18
N TYR A 95 20.57 -8.75 8.38
CA TYR A 95 21.51 -9.26 9.38
C TYR A 95 22.23 -10.51 8.88
N GLN A 96 21.50 -11.48 8.33
CA GLN A 96 22.08 -12.74 7.85
C GLN A 96 23.10 -12.50 6.73
N TYR A 97 22.83 -11.55 5.84
CA TYR A 97 23.78 -11.15 4.82
C TYR A 97 25.11 -10.66 5.43
N SER A 98 25.06 -9.83 6.47
CA SER A 98 26.25 -9.31 7.16
C SER A 98 26.90 -10.38 8.04
N ASN A 99 26.12 -11.19 8.73
CA ASN A 99 26.59 -12.27 9.61
C ASN A 99 27.38 -13.33 8.83
N LYS A 100 26.91 -13.71 7.63
CA LYS A 100 27.63 -14.65 6.75
C LYS A 100 29.03 -14.16 6.37
N ARG A 101 29.25 -12.84 6.36
CA ARG A 101 30.53 -12.22 5.98
C ARG A 101 31.47 -12.03 7.16
N TYR A 102 30.93 -11.54 8.28
CA TYR A 102 31.75 -11.08 9.40
C TYR A 102 31.66 -11.97 10.64
N SER A 103 30.85 -13.04 10.60
CA SER A 103 30.62 -13.94 11.74
C SER A 103 30.23 -13.16 13.00
N LEU A 104 29.15 -12.39 12.88
CA LEU A 104 28.69 -11.42 13.88
C LEU A 104 28.12 -12.05 15.16
N GLY A 105 27.87 -13.36 15.14
CA GLY A 105 27.51 -14.14 16.33
C GLY A 105 26.00 -14.35 16.47
N THR A 106 25.54 -14.42 17.72
CA THR A 106 24.13 -14.64 18.06
C THR A 106 23.33 -13.36 17.96
N PHE A 107 22.03 -13.49 17.68
CA PHE A 107 21.06 -12.40 17.65
C PHE A 107 19.73 -12.85 18.24
N SER A 108 18.84 -11.89 18.49
CA SER A 108 17.47 -12.14 18.91
C SER A 108 16.49 -11.38 18.03
N ILE A 109 15.30 -11.97 17.83
CA ILE A 109 14.20 -11.33 17.10
C ILE A 109 13.08 -11.02 18.09
N LYS A 110 12.53 -9.80 17.99
CA LYS A 110 11.39 -9.36 18.79
C LYS A 110 10.36 -8.68 17.91
N SER A 111 9.08 -8.99 18.12
CA SER A 111 7.95 -8.30 17.48
C SER A 111 7.26 -7.42 18.52
N PRO A 112 7.77 -6.20 18.79
CA PRO A 112 7.23 -5.35 19.83
C PRO A 112 5.81 -4.87 19.46
N ASN A 113 4.89 -4.98 20.41
CA ASN A 113 3.56 -4.37 20.29
C ASN A 113 3.62 -2.93 20.81
N ILE A 114 3.63 -1.95 19.89
CA ILE A 114 3.79 -0.53 20.23
C ILE A 114 2.45 0.06 20.69
N ILE A 115 2.32 0.28 22.01
CA ILE A 115 1.15 0.93 22.61
C ILE A 115 1.52 2.36 23.00
N LEU A 116 0.94 3.34 22.31
CA LEU A 116 1.23 4.76 22.55
C LEU A 116 0.08 5.47 23.29
N GLY A 117 0.42 6.32 24.25
CA GLY A 117 -0.56 7.12 24.97
C GLY A 117 -1.17 8.23 24.09
N LYS A 118 -2.38 8.02 23.55
CA LYS A 118 -3.07 8.98 22.65
C LYS A 118 -3.10 10.43 23.17
N LYS A 119 -3.39 10.61 24.47
CA LYS A 119 -3.39 11.95 25.12
C LYS A 119 -2.00 12.58 25.14
N LYS A 120 -0.95 11.79 25.36
CA LYS A 120 0.44 12.25 25.41
C LYS A 120 0.94 12.61 24.01
N VAL A 121 0.70 11.75 23.02
CA VAL A 121 0.98 12.02 21.59
C VAL A 121 0.32 13.32 21.15
N GLY A 122 -0.98 13.50 21.41
CA GLY A 122 -1.70 14.73 21.04
C GLY A 122 -1.18 16.00 21.74
N LYS A 123 -0.64 15.89 22.95
CA LYS A 123 0.04 17.02 23.62
C LYS A 123 1.41 17.32 23.00
N LEU A 124 2.20 16.30 22.68
CA LEU A 124 3.51 16.43 22.06
C LEU A 124 3.40 17.05 20.66
N GLN A 125 2.44 16.62 19.85
CA GLN A 125 2.19 17.20 18.51
C GLN A 125 1.93 18.71 18.55
N LYS A 126 1.21 19.20 19.57
CA LYS A 126 0.95 20.64 19.75
C LYS A 126 2.17 21.44 20.20
N LYS A 127 3.15 20.78 20.82
CA LYS A 127 4.38 21.39 21.35
C LYS A 127 5.58 21.23 20.42
N LEU A 128 5.40 20.54 19.30
CA LEU A 128 6.44 20.28 18.34
C LEU A 128 6.91 21.59 17.71
N LYS A 129 8.21 21.86 17.78
CA LYS A 129 8.86 22.98 17.11
C LYS A 129 9.70 22.44 15.96
N ARG A 130 9.63 23.12 14.82
CA ARG A 130 10.43 22.84 13.63
C ARG A 130 11.32 24.04 13.35
N ASN A 131 12.63 23.82 13.27
CA ASN A 131 13.61 24.82 12.87
C ASN A 131 14.28 24.38 11.56
N ILE A 132 14.54 25.32 10.66
CA ILE A 132 15.19 25.09 9.37
C ILE A 132 16.35 26.08 9.25
N VAL A 133 17.56 25.55 9.09
CA VAL A 133 18.77 26.35 8.87
C VAL A 133 19.31 26.01 7.50
N LYS A 134 19.37 27.01 6.61
CA LYS A 134 19.89 26.87 5.26
C LYS A 134 21.36 27.28 5.21
N ASP A 135 22.19 26.44 4.59
CA ASP A 135 23.60 26.76 4.38
C ASP A 135 23.85 27.53 3.07
N LYS A 136 25.11 27.89 2.82
CA LYS A 136 25.53 28.63 1.63
C LYS A 136 25.38 27.87 0.31
N PHE A 137 25.28 26.53 0.36
CA PHE A 137 25.10 25.66 -0.80
C PHE A 137 23.62 25.34 -1.06
N GLY A 138 22.74 25.82 -0.18
CA GLY A 138 21.31 25.64 -0.26
C GLY A 138 20.81 24.35 0.39
N TYR A 139 21.66 23.65 1.15
CA TYR A 139 21.22 22.52 1.98
C TYR A 139 20.50 23.02 3.22
N GLU A 140 19.50 22.27 3.65
CA GLU A 140 18.63 22.65 4.75
C GLU A 140 18.77 21.66 5.89
N THR A 141 19.35 22.09 7.01
CA THR A 141 19.34 21.32 8.25
C THR A 141 18.03 21.58 8.98
N ILE A 142 17.18 20.55 9.05
CA ILE A 142 15.89 20.62 9.72
C ILE A 142 16.00 19.93 11.08
N THR A 143 15.54 20.60 12.13
CA THR A 143 15.50 20.05 13.49
C THR A 143 14.10 20.13 14.06
N PHE A 144 13.57 19.01 14.53
CA PHE A 144 12.39 18.93 15.37
C PHE A 144 12.81 18.86 16.85
N SER A 145 12.08 19.55 17.71
CA SER A 145 12.27 19.51 19.16
C SER A 145 10.97 19.80 19.90
N PHE A 146 10.96 19.54 21.21
CA PHE A 146 9.86 19.95 22.10
C PHE A 146 10.35 21.01 23.09
N GLU A 147 9.53 22.01 23.34
CA GLU A 147 9.86 23.06 24.31
C GLU A 147 10.04 22.50 25.74
N GLY A 148 11.21 22.75 26.34
CA GLY A 148 11.57 22.27 27.67
C GLY A 148 12.10 20.83 27.73
N PHE A 149 12.37 20.19 26.58
CA PHE A 149 12.95 18.85 26.50
C PHE A 149 14.28 18.88 25.73
N ASN A 150 15.21 18.00 26.10
CA ASN A 150 16.48 17.81 25.38
C ASN A 150 16.32 16.93 24.13
N SER A 151 15.14 16.36 23.91
CA SER A 151 14.86 15.48 22.77
C SER A 151 14.91 16.24 21.45
N TYR A 152 15.57 15.66 20.46
CA TYR A 152 15.70 16.25 19.13
C TYR A 152 15.59 15.20 18.03
N PHE A 153 15.25 15.66 16.83
CA PHE A 153 15.29 14.88 15.61
C PHE A 153 15.80 15.79 14.49
N ARG A 154 17.02 15.56 14.02
CA ARG A 154 17.73 16.43 13.08
C ARG A 154 18.09 15.67 11.83
N PHE A 155 17.93 16.32 10.67
CA PHE A 155 18.27 15.72 9.39
C PHE A 155 18.65 16.77 8.36
N LEU A 156 19.34 16.32 7.31
CA LEU A 156 19.72 17.14 6.17
C LEU A 156 18.71 16.94 5.05
N HIS A 157 18.07 18.00 4.60
CA HIS A 157 17.26 18.05 3.39
C HIS A 157 18.09 18.69 2.27
N THR A 158 18.18 17.99 1.14
CA THR A 158 18.86 18.50 -0.06
C THR A 158 17.85 18.71 -1.18
N PRO A 159 17.36 19.95 -1.39
CA PRO A 159 16.31 20.25 -2.38
C PRO A 159 16.66 19.79 -3.80
N GLN A 160 17.94 19.87 -4.19
CA GLN A 160 18.40 19.60 -5.55
C GLN A 160 18.26 18.12 -5.94
N VAL A 161 18.59 17.19 -5.03
CA VAL A 161 18.43 15.74 -5.26
C VAL A 161 17.15 15.17 -4.67
N LYS A 162 16.38 16.02 -3.96
CA LYS A 162 15.11 15.71 -3.29
C LYS A 162 15.24 14.57 -2.29
N ASN A 163 16.24 14.64 -1.40
CA ASN A 163 16.49 13.63 -0.38
C ASN A 163 16.51 14.20 1.06
N MET A 164 16.28 13.31 2.02
CA MET A 164 16.43 13.56 3.46
C MET A 164 17.36 12.50 4.05
N GLU A 165 18.55 12.91 4.49
CA GLU A 165 19.58 11.99 4.96
C GLU A 165 20.20 12.44 6.29
N LYS A 166 21.15 11.65 6.80
CA LYS A 166 21.93 11.98 8.00
C LYS A 166 21.05 12.26 9.22
N ILE A 167 19.95 11.51 9.32
CA ILE A 167 19.01 11.61 10.44
C ILE A 167 19.73 11.21 11.73
N LYS A 168 19.71 12.11 12.72
CA LYS A 168 20.16 11.89 14.09
C LYS A 168 19.04 12.26 15.04
N TYR A 169 18.81 11.44 16.06
CA TYR A 169 17.73 11.71 17.00
C TYR A 169 18.07 11.23 18.41
N GLU A 170 17.48 11.91 19.38
CA GLU A 170 17.50 11.56 20.79
C GLU A 170 16.10 11.78 21.35
N VAL A 171 15.57 10.77 22.04
CA VAL A 171 14.18 10.73 22.51
C VAL A 171 14.13 10.17 23.92
N LYS A 172 13.24 10.70 24.77
CA LYS A 172 13.04 10.19 26.14
C LYS A 172 12.07 9.02 26.21
N ASN A 173 11.22 8.86 25.19
CA ASN A 173 10.18 7.83 25.13
C ASN A 173 9.69 7.60 23.71
N LEU A 174 8.95 6.51 23.52
CA LEU A 174 8.41 6.09 22.22
C LEU A 174 7.40 7.08 21.64
N GLU A 175 6.65 7.82 22.47
CA GLU A 175 5.72 8.82 21.93
C GLU A 175 6.43 10.00 21.27
N GLU A 176 7.59 10.43 21.80
CA GLU A 176 8.41 11.47 21.19
C GLU A 176 8.95 11.01 19.83
N LEU A 177 9.50 9.80 19.76
CA LEU A 177 9.97 9.22 18.50
C LEU A 177 8.84 9.11 17.49
N TYR A 178 7.69 8.59 17.90
CA TYR A 178 6.53 8.49 17.03
C TYR A 178 6.12 9.85 16.47
N VAL A 179 6.05 10.90 17.29
CA VAL A 179 5.68 12.25 16.83
C VAL A 179 6.72 12.80 15.85
N PHE A 180 8.01 12.63 16.13
CA PHE A 180 9.06 13.06 15.21
C PHE A 180 9.01 12.30 13.88
N THR A 181 8.82 10.98 13.91
CA THR A 181 8.71 10.17 12.69
C THR A 181 7.48 10.54 11.86
N GLN A 182 6.34 10.84 12.49
CA GLN A 182 5.15 11.33 11.77
C GLN A 182 5.40 12.70 11.11
N GLU A 183 6.08 13.62 11.80
CA GLU A 183 6.44 14.91 11.20
C GLU A 183 7.48 14.75 10.08
N LEU A 184 8.41 13.79 10.17
CA LEU A 184 9.33 13.46 9.09
C LEU A 184 8.58 13.02 7.83
N ILE A 185 7.63 12.08 7.96
CA ILE A 185 6.82 11.62 6.82
C ILE A 185 5.97 12.77 6.23
N LYS A 186 5.48 13.68 7.07
CA LYS A 186 4.79 14.89 6.61
C LYS A 186 5.73 15.82 5.84
N CYS A 187 6.92 16.10 6.36
CA CYS A 187 7.94 16.89 5.67
C CYS A 187 8.36 16.26 4.34
N LYS A 188 8.47 14.93 4.27
CA LYS A 188 8.76 14.22 3.01
C LYS A 188 7.74 14.57 1.92
N LYS A 189 6.45 14.66 2.29
CA LYS A 189 5.37 15.05 1.36
C LYS A 189 5.38 16.54 1.05
N GLU A 190 5.56 17.38 2.08
CA GLU A 190 5.60 18.84 1.96
C GLU A 190 6.71 19.33 1.01
N PHE A 191 7.87 18.69 1.07
CA PHE A 191 9.05 19.08 0.28
C PHE A 191 9.26 18.22 -0.98
N ASP A 192 8.27 17.38 -1.36
CA ASP A 192 8.37 16.48 -2.52
C ASP A 192 9.67 15.63 -2.51
N VAL A 193 10.03 15.12 -1.33
CA VAL A 193 11.25 14.33 -1.14
C VAL A 193 11.02 12.92 -1.70
N ARG A 194 11.94 12.48 -2.55
CA ARG A 194 11.91 11.16 -3.19
C ARG A 194 12.54 10.08 -2.33
N TYR A 195 13.57 10.42 -1.57
CA TYR A 195 14.36 9.46 -0.79
C TYR A 195 14.56 9.95 0.65
N CYS A 196 14.39 9.08 1.64
CA CYS A 196 14.69 9.40 3.03
C CYS A 196 15.30 8.20 3.75
N GLU A 197 16.33 8.42 4.56
CA GLU A 197 17.03 7.37 5.31
C GLU A 197 17.29 7.70 6.77
N VAL A 198 17.38 6.68 7.61
CA VAL A 198 17.75 6.77 9.01
C VAL A 198 18.54 5.55 9.43
N PHE A 199 19.58 5.75 10.23
CA PHE A 199 20.27 4.67 10.93
C PHE A 199 19.59 4.45 12.28
N VAL A 200 19.21 3.21 12.55
CA VAL A 200 18.51 2.83 13.78
C VAL A 200 19.34 1.79 14.51
N SER A 201 19.51 1.96 15.82
CA SER A 201 20.24 0.99 16.65
C SER A 201 19.72 -0.44 16.47
N ALA A 202 20.64 -1.39 16.31
CA ALA A 202 20.34 -2.82 16.25
C ALA A 202 19.94 -3.42 17.62
N TYR A 203 19.89 -2.61 18.67
CA TYR A 203 19.57 -3.03 20.04
C TYR A 203 18.23 -2.49 20.55
N ASN A 204 17.50 -1.73 19.73
CA ASN A 204 16.23 -1.11 20.12
C ASN A 204 15.10 -1.48 19.12
N PRO A 205 14.48 -2.67 19.26
CA PRO A 205 13.45 -3.14 18.35
C PRO A 205 12.21 -2.26 18.36
N GLU A 206 11.89 -1.57 19.47
CA GLU A 206 10.76 -0.65 19.53
C GLU A 206 10.96 0.57 18.62
N HIS A 207 12.17 1.12 18.55
CA HIS A 207 12.49 2.20 17.61
C HIS A 207 12.43 1.71 16.16
N GLN A 208 12.99 0.54 15.89
CA GLN A 208 12.94 -0.09 14.57
C GLN A 208 11.48 -0.28 14.11
N GLN A 209 10.60 -0.74 15.00
CA GLN A 209 9.19 -0.92 14.70
C GLN A 209 8.50 0.41 14.37
N ILE A 210 8.78 1.50 15.10
CA ILE A 210 8.19 2.82 14.80
C ILE A 210 8.57 3.31 13.40
N PHE A 211 9.84 3.16 12.99
CA PHE A 211 10.26 3.54 11.63
C PHE A 211 9.67 2.60 10.58
N TYR A 212 9.59 1.29 10.87
CA TYR A 212 9.00 0.31 9.98
C TYR A 212 7.51 0.58 9.73
N ASP A 213 6.75 0.87 10.79
CA ASP A 213 5.32 1.21 10.74
C ASP A 213 5.07 2.54 9.99
N ALA A 214 6.05 3.45 10.01
CA ALA A 214 6.02 4.68 9.23
C ALA A 214 6.34 4.48 7.74
N GLY A 215 6.64 3.24 7.31
CA GLY A 215 6.85 2.87 5.91
C GLY A 215 8.31 2.79 5.48
N LEU A 216 9.27 3.05 6.38
CA LEU A 216 10.68 2.83 6.08
C LEU A 216 10.98 1.32 6.11
N LYS A 217 11.85 0.84 5.22
CA LYS A 217 12.24 -0.57 5.13
C LYS A 217 13.73 -0.72 5.43
N PRO A 218 14.15 -1.83 6.08
CA PRO A 218 15.56 -2.08 6.30
C PRO A 218 16.27 -2.35 4.97
N ARG A 219 17.45 -1.75 4.81
CA ARG A 219 18.27 -1.77 3.58
C ARG A 219 19.73 -2.14 3.81
N GLY A 220 20.09 -2.51 5.04
CA GLY A 220 21.42 -2.97 5.38
C GLY A 220 21.59 -3.09 6.88
N TYR A 221 22.33 -4.11 7.31
CA TYR A 221 22.78 -4.27 8.68
C TYR A 221 24.28 -3.94 8.74
N ILE A 222 24.64 -2.90 9.46
CA ILE A 222 25.96 -2.29 9.42
C ILE A 222 26.59 -2.48 10.80
N PRO A 223 27.43 -3.52 10.98
CA PRO A 223 28.10 -3.74 12.25
C PRO A 223 29.08 -2.60 12.53
N SER A 224 29.34 -2.35 13.81
CA SER A 224 30.32 -1.37 14.29
C SER A 224 30.23 0.01 13.60
N TRP A 225 29.03 0.56 13.50
CA TRP A 225 28.76 1.82 12.81
C TRP A 225 28.86 3.04 13.74
N GLU A 226 28.20 2.98 14.89
CA GLU A 226 28.13 4.09 15.85
C GLU A 226 29.18 3.92 16.94
N CYS A 227 30.19 4.78 16.95
CA CYS A 227 31.23 4.77 17.98
C CYS A 227 30.87 5.71 19.14
N SER A 228 30.92 5.19 20.36
CA SER A 228 30.92 5.97 21.60
C SER A 228 32.37 6.35 21.95
N PRO A 229 32.80 7.61 21.71
CA PRO A 229 34.22 7.97 21.79
C PRO A 229 34.81 7.84 23.19
N ASP A 230 33.99 8.01 24.22
CA ASP A 230 34.43 8.00 25.62
C ASP A 230 34.95 6.63 26.07
N VAL A 231 34.38 5.55 25.51
CA VAL A 231 34.72 4.16 25.86
C VAL A 231 35.30 3.37 24.68
N LEU A 232 35.38 3.99 23.50
CA LEU A 232 35.77 3.36 22.23
C LEU A 232 35.01 2.04 21.98
N GLU A 233 33.70 2.07 22.19
CA GLU A 233 32.79 0.96 21.88
C GLU A 233 31.98 1.28 20.63
N PHE A 234 31.83 0.29 19.74
CA PHE A 234 31.08 0.41 18.50
C PHE A 234 29.76 -0.36 18.57
N ASN A 235 28.69 0.34 18.24
CA ASN A 235 27.34 -0.21 18.16
C ASN A 235 26.93 -0.47 16.71
N ASP A 236 26.10 -1.49 16.55
CA ASP A 236 25.56 -1.87 15.25
C ASP A 236 24.33 -1.02 14.93
N SER A 237 24.19 -0.67 13.65
CA SER A 237 23.06 0.10 13.15
C SER A 237 22.43 -0.58 11.95
N ILE A 238 21.14 -0.34 11.78
CA ILE A 238 20.34 -0.81 10.66
C ILE A 238 19.97 0.42 9.84
N LEU A 239 20.30 0.40 8.54
CA LEU A 239 19.84 1.41 7.61
C LEU A 239 18.37 1.15 7.30
N PHE A 240 17.51 2.11 7.60
CA PHE A 240 16.13 2.14 7.15
C PHE A 240 15.97 3.23 6.10
N SER A 241 15.24 2.96 5.02
CA SER A 241 14.91 4.00 4.05
C SER A 241 13.53 3.84 3.43
N ILE A 242 13.00 4.95 2.93
CA ILE A 242 11.80 5.03 2.10
C ILE A 242 12.14 5.78 0.82
N PHE A 243 11.66 5.27 -0.31
CA PHE A 243 11.92 5.86 -1.62
C PHE A 243 10.67 5.82 -2.50
N ASN A 244 10.63 6.69 -3.52
CA ASN A 244 9.55 6.74 -4.50
C ASN A 244 9.93 5.96 -5.78
N GLY A 245 8.94 5.35 -6.42
CA GLY A 245 9.07 4.64 -7.68
C GLY A 245 9.71 3.26 -7.54
N ASN A 246 10.06 2.67 -8.68
CA ASN A 246 10.77 1.40 -8.76
C ASN A 246 12.28 1.65 -8.89
N VAL A 247 13.09 0.70 -8.46
CA VAL A 247 14.52 0.70 -8.73
C VAL A 247 14.72 0.49 -10.24
N SER A 248 15.73 1.16 -10.82
CA SER A 248 16.06 1.00 -12.24
C SER A 248 16.42 -0.44 -12.58
N GLU A 249 15.88 -0.98 -13.67
CA GLU A 249 16.25 -2.31 -14.20
C GLU A 249 17.69 -2.31 -14.77
N ASN A 250 18.26 -1.14 -15.07
CA ASN A 250 19.57 -0.99 -15.70
C ASN A 250 20.72 -0.77 -14.70
N ILE A 251 20.60 -1.29 -13.47
CA ILE A 251 21.69 -1.21 -12.49
C ILE A 251 22.86 -2.10 -12.91
N GLN A 252 24.07 -1.56 -12.79
CA GLN A 252 25.32 -2.27 -13.04
C GLN A 252 25.97 -2.60 -11.70
N LEU A 253 25.82 -3.84 -11.25
CA LEU A 253 26.38 -4.31 -10.00
C LEU A 253 27.50 -5.32 -10.22
N ILE A 254 28.43 -5.38 -9.28
CA ILE A 254 29.29 -6.56 -9.11
C ILE A 254 28.48 -7.70 -8.45
N ASP A 255 28.94 -8.96 -8.57
CA ASP A 255 28.26 -10.13 -8.00
C ASP A 255 27.87 -9.96 -6.52
N GLN A 256 28.73 -9.28 -5.75
CA GLN A 256 28.52 -9.04 -4.33
C GLN A 256 27.38 -8.06 -4.07
N GLY A 257 27.17 -7.11 -5.00
CA GLY A 257 26.00 -6.22 -5.00
C GLY A 257 24.72 -6.98 -5.34
N HIS A 258 24.74 -7.88 -6.33
CA HIS A 258 23.57 -8.72 -6.65
C HIS A 258 23.13 -9.58 -5.47
N LYS A 259 24.07 -10.24 -4.79
CA LYS A 259 23.80 -11.01 -3.56
C LYS A 259 23.21 -10.16 -2.42
N LEU A 260 23.57 -8.87 -2.35
CA LEU A 260 22.97 -7.96 -1.38
C LEU A 260 21.52 -7.68 -1.75
N LEU A 261 21.26 -7.30 -3.01
CA LEU A 261 19.90 -6.99 -3.46
C LEU A 261 18.96 -8.20 -3.31
N GLU A 262 19.43 -9.41 -3.61
CA GLU A 262 18.69 -10.65 -3.38
C GLU A 262 18.30 -10.79 -1.89
N ALA A 263 19.27 -10.64 -0.98
CA ALA A 263 19.00 -10.70 0.46
C ALA A 263 18.05 -9.57 0.95
N LEU A 264 18.02 -8.45 0.25
CA LEU A 264 17.11 -7.33 0.52
C LEU A 264 15.74 -7.47 -0.17
N GLY A 265 15.51 -8.55 -0.92
CA GLY A 265 14.23 -8.84 -1.60
C GLY A 265 14.01 -8.08 -2.91
N PHE A 266 15.07 -7.72 -3.63
CA PHE A 266 15.02 -7.01 -4.92
C PHE A 266 15.23 -7.91 -6.15
N SER A 267 15.18 -9.24 -6.04
CA SER A 267 15.46 -10.15 -7.16
C SER A 267 14.32 -10.26 -8.19
N ASP A 268 14.67 -10.31 -9.48
CA ASP A 268 13.76 -10.35 -10.64
C ASP A 268 12.94 -11.64 -10.82
N ASP A 269 13.17 -12.69 -10.02
CA ASP A 269 12.51 -14.01 -10.17
C ASP A 269 11.34 -14.27 -9.18
N ASN A 270 10.77 -13.26 -8.54
CA ASN A 270 9.57 -13.43 -7.70
C ASN A 270 8.29 -12.92 -8.40
N ILE A 271 7.92 -13.59 -9.49
CA ILE A 271 6.53 -14.03 -9.66
C ILE A 271 6.39 -15.30 -8.81
N ALA A 272 6.36 -15.12 -7.49
CA ALA A 272 5.89 -16.13 -6.55
C ALA A 272 4.70 -15.51 -5.82
N GLU A 273 3.60 -16.26 -5.81
CA GLU A 273 2.34 -15.90 -5.17
C GLU A 273 2.52 -15.21 -3.82
N PRO A 274 1.66 -14.24 -3.47
CA PRO A 274 1.77 -13.55 -2.21
C PRO A 274 1.62 -14.57 -1.08
N ILE A 275 2.73 -14.91 -0.44
CA ILE A 275 2.72 -15.56 0.87
C ILE A 275 1.93 -14.61 1.77
N SER A 276 0.74 -15.08 2.14
CA SER A 276 -0.20 -14.46 3.05
C SER A 276 0.47 -14.25 4.41
N TYR A 277 1.12 -13.11 4.56
CA TYR A 277 1.35 -12.52 5.88
C TYR A 277 0.05 -11.84 6.29
N GLN A 278 -0.46 -12.19 7.47
CA GLN A 278 -1.52 -11.44 8.14
C GLN A 278 -1.06 -9.99 8.26
N THR A 279 -1.60 -9.15 7.38
CA THR A 279 -1.37 -7.71 7.39
C THR A 279 -1.95 -7.16 8.68
N TYR A 280 -1.08 -6.76 9.62
CA TYR A 280 -1.46 -5.74 10.58
C TYR A 280 -1.87 -4.51 9.77
N SER A 281 -3.08 -4.03 10.03
CA SER A 281 -3.69 -2.90 9.34
C SER A 281 -2.74 -1.70 9.37
N PHE A 282 -2.17 -1.36 8.22
CA PHE A 282 -1.66 -0.02 7.96
C PHE A 282 -2.81 0.95 8.24
N VAL A 283 -2.66 1.78 9.27
CA VAL A 283 -3.42 3.02 9.34
C VAL A 283 -2.77 3.95 8.32
N GLU A 284 -3.23 3.86 7.07
CA GLU A 284 -2.95 4.87 6.07
C GLU A 284 -3.62 6.16 6.56
N VAL A 285 -2.83 7.08 7.14
CA VAL A 285 -3.29 8.43 7.43
C VAL A 285 -3.38 9.17 6.09
N ALA A 286 -4.41 8.83 5.32
CA ALA A 286 -5.07 9.82 4.49
C ALA A 286 -5.50 10.95 5.43
N SER A 287 -5.15 12.19 5.11
CA SER A 287 -5.63 13.32 5.91
C SER A 287 -7.14 13.17 6.04
N ARG A 288 -7.68 13.39 7.24
CA ARG A 288 -9.12 13.24 7.50
C ARG A 288 -9.95 14.02 6.46
N THR A 289 -9.39 15.07 5.88
CA THR A 289 -9.92 15.81 4.73
C THR A 289 -9.78 15.09 3.37
N SER A 290 -8.66 14.45 3.03
CA SER A 290 -8.52 13.73 1.75
C SER A 290 -9.30 12.41 1.71
N SER A 291 -9.40 11.67 2.82
CA SER A 291 -10.24 10.47 2.88
C SER A 291 -11.73 10.84 2.84
N LEU A 292 -12.13 11.90 3.55
CA LEU A 292 -13.49 12.43 3.46
C LEU A 292 -13.79 12.99 2.07
N MET A 293 -12.83 13.61 1.38
CA MET A 293 -13.02 14.10 0.01
C MET A 293 -13.07 12.96 -1.02
N LYS A 294 -12.23 11.93 -0.90
CA LYS A 294 -12.24 10.73 -1.76
C LYS A 294 -13.51 9.90 -1.54
N GLN A 295 -13.93 9.68 -0.29
CA GLN A 295 -15.21 9.03 0.03
C GLN A 295 -16.41 9.88 -0.42
N LYS A 296 -16.38 11.21 -0.25
CA LYS A 296 -17.46 12.09 -0.75
C LYS A 296 -17.52 12.12 -2.27
N ALA A 297 -16.39 12.09 -2.97
CA ALA A 297 -16.34 12.05 -4.44
C ALA A 297 -16.84 10.71 -4.99
N VAL A 298 -16.39 9.58 -4.44
CA VAL A 298 -16.88 8.24 -4.81
C VAL A 298 -18.36 8.09 -4.49
N LYS A 299 -18.82 8.58 -3.33
CA LYS A 299 -20.25 8.58 -2.94
C LYS A 299 -21.12 9.44 -3.85
N ARG A 300 -20.65 10.64 -4.22
CA ARG A 300 -21.37 11.52 -5.17
C ARG A 300 -21.38 10.93 -6.58
N GLY A 301 -20.29 10.28 -7.00
CA GLY A 301 -20.21 9.57 -8.28
C GLY A 301 -21.17 8.38 -8.32
N ALA A 302 -21.17 7.51 -7.31
CA ALA A 302 -22.07 6.37 -7.23
C ALA A 302 -23.55 6.81 -7.22
N LEU A 303 -23.90 7.86 -6.48
CA LEU A 303 -25.27 8.37 -6.42
C LEU A 303 -25.71 9.05 -7.73
N ALA A 304 -24.82 9.83 -8.37
CA ALA A 304 -25.10 10.45 -9.66
C ALA A 304 -25.33 9.40 -10.75
N ILE A 305 -24.52 8.33 -10.77
CA ILE A 305 -24.61 7.31 -11.82
C ILE A 305 -25.77 6.34 -11.59
N MET A 306 -26.10 6.04 -10.33
CA MET A 306 -27.33 5.32 -9.98
C MET A 306 -28.59 6.08 -10.42
N PHE A 307 -28.58 7.42 -10.28
CA PHE A 307 -29.64 8.27 -10.81
C PHE A 307 -29.70 8.22 -12.35
N THR A 308 -28.54 8.23 -13.03
CA THR A 308 -28.46 8.05 -14.49
C THR A 308 -29.04 6.71 -14.94
N TYR A 309 -28.67 5.61 -14.27
CA TYR A 309 -29.23 4.28 -14.56
C TYR A 309 -30.75 4.25 -14.39
N LEU A 310 -31.27 4.72 -13.25
CA LEU A 310 -32.71 4.75 -12.99
C LEU A 310 -33.44 5.62 -14.02
N THR A 311 -32.82 6.73 -14.44
CA THR A 311 -33.35 7.60 -15.50
C THR A 311 -33.43 6.85 -16.83
N LEU A 312 -32.37 6.14 -17.24
CA LEU A 312 -32.36 5.39 -18.48
C LEU A 312 -33.34 4.22 -18.46
N LEU A 313 -33.46 3.50 -17.33
CA LEU A 313 -34.44 2.43 -17.16
C LEU A 313 -35.87 2.97 -17.22
N CYS A 314 -36.16 4.07 -16.53
CA CYS A 314 -37.46 4.74 -16.59
C CYS A 314 -37.78 5.21 -18.00
N LEU A 315 -36.81 5.79 -18.72
CA LEU A 315 -36.96 6.18 -20.11
C LEU A 315 -37.26 4.97 -21.00
N SER A 316 -36.53 3.86 -20.86
CA SER A 316 -36.83 2.64 -21.63
C SER A 316 -38.24 2.11 -21.36
N ILE A 317 -38.70 2.12 -20.10
CA ILE A 317 -40.06 1.71 -19.73
C ILE A 317 -41.09 2.65 -20.35
N ILE A 318 -40.91 3.97 -20.23
CA ILE A 318 -41.83 4.97 -20.80
C ILE A 318 -41.87 4.80 -22.32
N THR A 319 -40.73 4.60 -22.97
CA THR A 319 -40.65 4.41 -24.42
C THR A 319 -41.35 3.13 -24.86
N ALA A 320 -41.19 2.03 -24.13
CA ALA A 320 -41.88 0.77 -24.40
C ALA A 320 -43.40 0.86 -24.19
N VAL A 321 -43.85 1.50 -23.10
CA VAL A 321 -45.29 1.60 -22.78
C VAL A 321 -46.01 2.59 -23.69
N ALA A 322 -45.41 3.76 -23.96
CA ALA A 322 -46.08 4.83 -24.72
C ALA A 322 -45.92 4.69 -26.23
N PHE A 323 -44.81 4.11 -26.70
CA PHE A 323 -44.46 4.07 -28.13
C PHE A 323 -44.12 2.66 -28.63
N GLY A 324 -44.28 1.62 -27.79
CA GLY A 324 -44.03 0.23 -28.13
C GLY A 324 -44.89 -0.28 -29.29
N PRO A 325 -44.32 -0.91 -30.34
CA PRO A 325 -45.09 -1.40 -31.49
C PRO A 325 -46.14 -2.46 -31.11
N SER A 326 -45.84 -3.26 -30.09
CA SER A 326 -46.66 -4.42 -29.68
C SER A 326 -47.35 -4.25 -28.32
N GLY A 327 -47.24 -3.05 -27.71
CA GLY A 327 -47.62 -2.80 -26.32
C GLY A 327 -46.66 -3.46 -25.30
N PHE A 328 -46.57 -2.86 -24.10
CA PHE A 328 -45.68 -3.35 -23.03
C PHE A 328 -46.40 -3.38 -21.68
N SER A 329 -46.30 -4.50 -20.95
CA SER A 329 -46.85 -4.69 -19.61
C SER A 329 -45.94 -5.56 -18.75
N PHE A 330 -45.74 -5.14 -17.51
CA PHE A 330 -44.94 -5.84 -16.49
C PHE A 330 -45.44 -7.27 -16.17
N ILE A 331 -46.70 -7.59 -16.51
CA ILE A 331 -47.28 -8.91 -16.26
C ILE A 331 -46.86 -9.91 -17.35
N VAL A 332 -46.71 -9.42 -18.60
CA VAL A 332 -46.57 -10.26 -19.79
C VAL A 332 -45.16 -10.23 -20.36
N GLN A 333 -44.43 -9.11 -20.19
CA GLN A 333 -43.09 -8.92 -20.71
C GLN A 333 -42.04 -8.87 -19.58
N THR A 334 -40.91 -9.51 -19.86
CA THR A 334 -39.73 -9.56 -18.99
C THR A 334 -39.00 -8.23 -19.00
N ILE A 335 -38.00 -8.06 -18.14
CA ILE A 335 -37.20 -6.84 -18.14
C ILE A 335 -36.36 -6.78 -19.42
N SER A 336 -35.82 -7.93 -19.84
CA SER A 336 -35.00 -8.04 -21.04
C SER A 336 -35.74 -7.68 -22.33
N ASP A 337 -37.07 -7.75 -22.36
CA ASP A 337 -37.89 -7.32 -23.50
C ASP A 337 -37.78 -5.80 -23.77
N LEU A 338 -37.29 -5.01 -22.82
CA LEU A 338 -36.92 -3.62 -23.06
C LEU A 338 -35.74 -3.46 -24.04
N GLY A 339 -34.90 -4.49 -24.16
CA GLY A 339 -33.80 -4.57 -25.13
C GLY A 339 -34.22 -5.13 -26.50
N ASN A 340 -35.51 -5.32 -26.75
CA ASN A 340 -36.03 -5.89 -27.99
C ASN A 340 -36.82 -4.84 -28.79
N SER A 341 -36.46 -4.64 -30.06
CA SER A 341 -37.11 -3.70 -30.98
C SER A 341 -38.59 -4.02 -31.24
N GLN A 342 -39.03 -5.26 -31.00
CA GLN A 342 -40.43 -5.65 -31.10
C GLN A 342 -41.31 -4.92 -30.07
N PHE A 343 -40.76 -4.60 -28.90
CA PHE A 343 -41.49 -4.00 -27.79
C PHE A 343 -41.06 -2.57 -27.50
N THR A 344 -39.83 -2.19 -27.85
CA THR A 344 -39.27 -0.86 -27.55
C THR A 344 -38.63 -0.25 -28.80
N PRO A 345 -39.08 0.93 -29.28
CA PRO A 345 -38.48 1.62 -30.44
C PRO A 345 -37.02 2.03 -30.25
N ALA A 346 -36.55 2.10 -29.01
CA ALA A 346 -35.19 2.48 -28.63
C ALA A 346 -34.57 1.43 -27.68
N PRO A 347 -34.35 0.18 -28.14
CA PRO A 347 -33.88 -0.91 -27.28
C PRO A 347 -32.48 -0.66 -26.70
N TYR A 348 -31.68 0.15 -27.40
CA TYR A 348 -30.36 0.59 -26.95
C TYR A 348 -30.37 1.35 -25.62
N LEU A 349 -31.51 1.96 -25.22
CA LEU A 349 -31.62 2.64 -23.93
C LEU A 349 -31.45 1.66 -22.77
N PHE A 350 -32.10 0.50 -22.87
CA PHE A 350 -32.01 -0.56 -21.87
C PHE A 350 -30.63 -1.23 -21.88
N ASP A 351 -30.10 -1.53 -23.06
CA ASP A 351 -28.77 -2.13 -23.21
C ASP A 351 -27.69 -1.24 -22.59
N PHE A 352 -27.75 0.07 -22.88
CA PHE A 352 -26.82 1.05 -22.33
C PHE A 352 -27.00 1.22 -20.81
N ALA A 353 -28.23 1.18 -20.31
CA ALA A 353 -28.50 1.18 -18.87
C ALA A 353 -27.82 0.00 -18.17
N CYS A 354 -27.91 -1.21 -18.72
CA CYS A 354 -27.31 -2.41 -18.16
C CYS A 354 -25.77 -2.34 -18.15
N ILE A 355 -25.16 -1.90 -19.26
CA ILE A 355 -23.70 -1.75 -19.36
C ILE A 355 -23.19 -0.71 -18.37
N MET A 356 -23.82 0.47 -18.32
CA MET A 356 -23.44 1.53 -17.40
C MET A 356 -23.59 1.11 -15.94
N ALA A 357 -24.69 0.46 -15.59
CA ALA A 357 -24.92 -0.03 -14.23
C ALA A 357 -23.90 -1.10 -13.84
N GLY A 358 -23.61 -2.07 -14.71
CA GLY A 358 -22.64 -3.12 -14.41
C GLY A 358 -21.20 -2.59 -14.26
N MET A 359 -20.78 -1.65 -15.13
CA MET A 359 -19.47 -0.98 -14.99
C MET A 359 -19.31 -0.22 -13.68
N VAL A 360 -20.41 0.27 -13.12
CA VAL A 360 -20.41 1.06 -11.89
C VAL A 360 -20.56 0.19 -10.65
N THR A 361 -21.31 -0.90 -10.74
CA THR A 361 -21.48 -1.82 -9.61
C THR A 361 -20.15 -2.49 -9.23
N ILE A 362 -19.22 -2.69 -10.17
CA ILE A 362 -17.87 -3.22 -9.87
C ILE A 362 -17.08 -2.31 -8.90
N PRO A 363 -16.72 -1.06 -9.23
CA PRO A 363 -16.01 -0.16 -8.32
C PRO A 363 -16.83 0.16 -7.06
N TYR A 364 -18.16 0.15 -7.17
CA TYR A 364 -19.03 0.31 -6.02
C TYR A 364 -18.97 -0.85 -5.04
N SER A 365 -18.82 -2.09 -5.52
CA SER A 365 -18.64 -3.28 -4.67
C SER A 365 -17.32 -3.19 -3.90
N PHE A 366 -16.25 -2.69 -4.53
CA PHE A 366 -14.98 -2.40 -3.84
C PHE A 366 -15.15 -1.35 -2.74
N PHE A 367 -15.91 -0.28 -3.01
CA PHE A 367 -16.21 0.73 -2.00
C PHE A 367 -17.02 0.15 -0.82
N CYS A 368 -18.01 -0.69 -1.12
CA CYS A 368 -18.84 -1.35 -0.12
C CYS A 368 -18.03 -2.27 0.81
N ASP A 369 -17.05 -2.98 0.25
CA ASP A 369 -16.13 -3.83 1.01
C ASP A 369 -15.16 -3.01 1.86
N ASP A 370 -14.55 -1.97 1.28
CA ASP A 370 -13.58 -1.12 1.98
C ASP A 370 -14.17 -0.45 3.23
N VAL A 371 -15.43 0.00 3.14
CA VAL A 371 -16.18 0.59 4.27
C VAL A 371 -16.53 -0.45 5.34
N ARG A 372 -16.63 -1.73 4.97
CA ARG A 372 -17.04 -2.83 5.86
C ARG A 372 -15.86 -3.66 6.39
N LYS A 373 -14.62 -3.21 6.19
CA LYS A 373 -13.43 -3.84 6.78
C LYS A 373 -13.56 -3.96 8.30
N SER A 374 -13.38 -5.18 8.78
CA SER A 374 -13.52 -5.52 10.19
C SER A 374 -12.28 -6.25 10.70
N PRO A 375 -11.82 -6.00 11.94
CA PRO A 375 -10.73 -6.77 12.55
C PRO A 375 -11.12 -8.23 12.81
N GLN A 376 -12.42 -8.54 12.80
CA GLN A 376 -12.90 -9.91 12.96
C GLN A 376 -12.87 -10.64 11.61
N LYS A 377 -11.99 -11.65 11.49
CA LYS A 377 -11.76 -12.40 10.24
C LYS A 377 -13.03 -12.93 9.57
N HIS A 378 -14.03 -13.39 10.36
CA HIS A 378 -15.27 -13.92 9.81
C HIS A 378 -16.15 -12.83 9.16
N LEU A 379 -16.11 -11.60 9.68
CA LEU A 379 -16.84 -10.47 9.10
C LEU A 379 -16.13 -9.90 7.86
N ASP A 380 -14.80 -9.84 7.89
CA ASP A 380 -14.01 -9.50 6.71
C ASP A 380 -14.28 -10.49 5.58
N LEU A 381 -14.35 -11.79 5.89
CA LEU A 381 -14.68 -12.84 4.92
C LEU A 381 -16.09 -12.67 4.34
N ILE A 382 -17.10 -12.36 5.16
CA ILE A 382 -18.48 -12.07 4.71
C ILE A 382 -18.49 -10.88 3.75
N SER A 383 -17.77 -9.80 4.07
CA SER A 383 -17.66 -8.63 3.20
C SER A 383 -17.01 -8.95 1.85
N ARG A 384 -15.93 -9.75 1.86
CA ARG A 384 -15.26 -10.22 0.63
C ARG A 384 -16.12 -11.09 -0.25
N PHE A 385 -16.99 -11.93 0.32
CA PHE A 385 -17.99 -12.65 -0.48
C PHE A 385 -18.99 -11.67 -1.10
N GLY A 386 -19.42 -10.65 -0.37
CA GLY A 386 -20.24 -9.56 -0.91
C GLY A 386 -19.58 -8.85 -2.10
N LEU A 387 -18.27 -8.58 -2.01
CA LEU A 387 -17.47 -8.02 -3.11
C LEU A 387 -17.42 -8.95 -4.32
N PHE A 388 -17.07 -10.23 -4.11
CA PHE A 388 -16.95 -11.21 -5.19
C PHE A 388 -18.25 -11.33 -5.97
N PHE A 389 -19.38 -11.51 -5.27
CA PHE A 389 -20.69 -11.61 -5.91
C PHE A 389 -21.13 -10.28 -6.54
N GLY A 390 -20.74 -9.13 -5.98
CA GLY A 390 -21.01 -7.82 -6.56
C GLY A 390 -20.27 -7.59 -7.88
N ILE A 391 -19.02 -8.02 -7.98
CA ILE A 391 -18.24 -8.02 -9.24
C ILE A 391 -18.88 -8.97 -10.24
N LEU A 392 -19.21 -10.19 -9.82
CA LEU A 392 -19.86 -11.20 -10.67
C LEU A 392 -21.18 -10.67 -11.24
N GLY A 393 -22.02 -10.05 -10.40
CA GLY A 393 -23.26 -9.41 -10.81
C GLY A 393 -23.04 -8.27 -11.79
N GLY A 394 -22.05 -7.41 -11.54
CA GLY A 394 -21.68 -6.32 -12.43
C GLY A 394 -21.22 -6.79 -13.81
N VAL A 395 -20.36 -7.80 -13.87
CA VAL A 395 -19.92 -8.42 -15.14
C VAL A 395 -21.10 -9.05 -15.86
N GLY A 396 -21.94 -9.82 -15.15
CA GLY A 396 -23.16 -10.40 -15.73
C GLY A 396 -24.07 -9.33 -16.34
N TYR A 397 -24.24 -8.19 -15.66
CA TYR A 397 -25.12 -7.12 -16.13
C TYR A 397 -24.56 -6.34 -17.32
N ILE A 398 -23.23 -6.17 -17.42
CA ILE A 398 -22.59 -5.70 -18.65
C ILE A 398 -22.90 -6.67 -19.79
N CYS A 399 -22.73 -7.97 -19.55
CA CYS A 399 -22.97 -8.99 -20.55
C CYS A 399 -24.45 -9.06 -20.96
N VAL A 400 -25.42 -8.76 -20.09
CA VAL A 400 -26.85 -8.64 -20.44
C VAL A 400 -27.07 -7.55 -21.50
N GLY A 401 -26.45 -6.38 -21.35
CA GLY A 401 -26.58 -5.31 -22.34
C GLY A 401 -25.82 -5.57 -23.65
N VAL A 402 -24.66 -6.23 -23.57
CA VAL A 402 -23.88 -6.64 -24.77
C VAL A 402 -24.64 -7.71 -25.55
N PHE A 403 -25.01 -8.79 -24.87
CA PHE A 403 -25.79 -9.92 -25.39
C PHE A 403 -27.28 -9.69 -25.12
N SER A 404 -27.82 -8.56 -25.59
CA SER A 404 -29.26 -8.27 -25.56
C SER A 404 -30.06 -9.33 -26.32
N LEU A 405 -31.39 -9.38 -26.20
CA LEU A 405 -32.22 -10.45 -26.79
C LEU A 405 -32.00 -10.62 -28.30
N GLU A 406 -31.75 -9.52 -29.02
CA GLU A 406 -31.43 -9.55 -30.47
C GLU A 406 -30.01 -10.02 -30.79
N ARG A 407 -29.13 -10.02 -29.78
CA ARG A 407 -27.71 -10.40 -29.85
C ARG A 407 -27.37 -11.52 -28.86
N ALA A 408 -28.35 -12.35 -28.53
CA ALA A 408 -28.30 -13.28 -27.40
C ALA A 408 -27.46 -14.54 -27.65
N GLY A 409 -26.89 -14.68 -28.85
CA GLY A 409 -26.17 -15.88 -29.28
C GLY A 409 -27.10 -17.06 -29.64
N PRO A 410 -26.53 -18.25 -29.88
CA PRO A 410 -27.30 -19.43 -30.27
C PRO A 410 -28.39 -19.74 -29.25
N ASN A 411 -29.65 -19.82 -29.69
CA ASN A 411 -30.82 -20.12 -28.85
C ASN A 411 -30.96 -19.22 -27.60
N GLY A 412 -30.41 -18.00 -27.64
CA GLY A 412 -30.45 -17.07 -26.51
C GLY A 412 -29.51 -17.41 -25.34
N PHE A 413 -28.60 -18.37 -25.54
CA PHE A 413 -27.77 -18.95 -24.49
C PHE A 413 -26.89 -17.91 -23.75
N PHE A 414 -26.25 -16.99 -24.47
CA PHE A 414 -25.38 -16.00 -23.85
C PHE A 414 -26.16 -14.99 -23.02
N HIS A 415 -27.35 -14.58 -23.48
CA HIS A 415 -28.24 -13.72 -22.70
C HIS A 415 -28.70 -14.42 -21.42
N ALA A 416 -29.18 -15.66 -21.53
CA ALA A 416 -29.68 -16.44 -20.41
C ALA A 416 -28.63 -16.62 -19.30
N ILE A 417 -27.40 -17.01 -19.66
CA ILE A 417 -26.30 -17.14 -18.69
C ILE A 417 -25.97 -15.78 -18.07
N SER A 418 -25.89 -14.73 -18.89
CA SER A 418 -25.55 -13.39 -18.39
C SER A 418 -26.59 -12.90 -17.39
N ALA A 419 -27.88 -13.12 -17.65
CA ALA A 419 -28.97 -12.78 -16.73
C ALA A 419 -28.90 -13.60 -15.43
N ILE A 420 -28.65 -14.91 -15.50
CA ILE A 420 -28.46 -15.77 -14.32
C ILE A 420 -27.30 -15.27 -13.47
N VAL A 421 -26.16 -14.96 -14.09
CA VAL A 421 -24.96 -14.44 -13.42
C VAL A 421 -25.24 -13.08 -12.78
N ALA A 422 -25.95 -12.19 -13.49
CA ALA A 422 -26.31 -10.87 -12.98
C ALA A 422 -27.20 -10.96 -11.73
N PHE A 423 -28.32 -11.68 -11.81
CA PHE A 423 -29.26 -11.81 -10.71
C PHE A 423 -28.65 -12.55 -9.51
N THR A 424 -27.94 -13.66 -9.76
CA THR A 424 -27.26 -14.40 -8.68
C THR A 424 -26.21 -13.51 -8.01
N GLY A 425 -25.37 -12.85 -8.80
CA GLY A 425 -24.33 -11.95 -8.27
C GLY A 425 -24.91 -10.83 -7.41
N PHE A 426 -25.92 -10.11 -7.90
CA PHE A 426 -26.51 -9.02 -7.12
C PHE A 426 -27.26 -9.48 -5.87
N VAL A 427 -28.05 -10.56 -5.95
CA VAL A 427 -28.77 -11.09 -4.78
C VAL A 427 -27.81 -11.53 -3.70
N PHE A 428 -26.80 -12.35 -4.03
CA PHE A 428 -25.84 -12.83 -3.04
C PHE A 428 -24.96 -11.69 -2.52
N SER A 429 -24.59 -10.73 -3.35
CA SER A 429 -23.89 -9.52 -2.89
C SER A 429 -24.69 -8.78 -1.81
N ILE A 430 -25.99 -8.55 -2.05
CA ILE A 430 -26.87 -7.93 -1.06
C ILE A 430 -26.98 -8.79 0.20
N VAL A 431 -27.15 -10.10 0.08
CA VAL A 431 -27.25 -11.02 1.23
C VAL A 431 -26.00 -10.93 2.12
N PHE A 432 -24.80 -10.99 1.53
CA PHE A 432 -23.56 -10.94 2.30
C PHE A 432 -23.33 -9.57 2.96
N PHE A 433 -23.57 -8.47 2.24
CA PHE A 433 -23.47 -7.13 2.84
C PHE A 433 -24.55 -6.87 3.90
N SER A 434 -25.74 -7.45 3.75
CA SER A 434 -26.82 -7.38 4.72
C SER A 434 -26.56 -8.24 5.95
N LEU A 435 -25.93 -9.40 5.78
CA LEU A 435 -25.45 -10.24 6.88
C LEU A 435 -24.37 -9.52 7.70
N HIS A 436 -23.46 -8.82 7.02
CA HIS A 436 -22.49 -7.96 7.70
C HIS A 436 -23.19 -6.86 8.51
N ALA A 437 -24.17 -6.18 7.92
CA ALA A 437 -24.96 -5.12 8.56
C ALA A 437 -25.78 -5.65 9.76
N LEU A 438 -26.30 -6.88 9.68
CA LEU A 438 -27.03 -7.53 10.77
C LEU A 438 -26.15 -7.79 11.99
N ILE A 439 -24.88 -8.14 11.78
CA ILE A 439 -23.97 -8.47 12.88
C ILE A 439 -23.43 -7.19 13.55
N GLN A 440 -23.07 -6.16 12.76
CA GLN A 440 -22.38 -4.96 13.25
C GLN A 440 -23.26 -3.70 13.41
N GLY A 441 -24.47 -3.69 12.85
CA GLY A 441 -25.31 -2.50 12.79
C GLY A 441 -25.96 -2.09 14.12
N ASN A 442 -26.41 -0.84 14.19
CA ASN A 442 -27.38 -0.41 15.20
C ASN A 442 -28.78 -1.02 14.92
N LEU A 443 -29.76 -0.82 15.80
CA LEU A 443 -31.10 -1.43 15.66
C LEU A 443 -31.75 -1.18 14.28
N LYS A 444 -31.61 0.02 13.71
CA LYS A 444 -32.16 0.37 12.39
C LYS A 444 -31.43 -0.35 11.26
N VAL A 445 -30.09 -0.38 11.33
CA VAL A 445 -29.24 -1.07 10.34
C VAL A 445 -29.42 -2.58 10.40
N LYS A 446 -29.63 -3.15 11.59
CA LYS A 446 -29.95 -4.57 11.76
C LYS A 446 -31.29 -4.93 11.11
N LEU A 447 -32.32 -4.12 11.30
CA LEU A 447 -33.61 -4.33 10.65
C LEU A 447 -33.47 -4.30 9.12
N LEU A 448 -32.73 -3.34 8.59
CA LEU A 448 -32.42 -3.26 7.16
C LEU A 448 -31.63 -4.49 6.67
N GLY A 449 -30.69 -4.99 7.48
CA GLY A 449 -29.95 -6.22 7.21
C GLY A 449 -30.86 -7.45 7.14
N ILE A 450 -31.81 -7.60 8.07
CA ILE A 450 -32.79 -8.71 8.03
C ILE A 450 -33.60 -8.64 6.74
N CYS A 451 -34.16 -7.47 6.44
CA CYS A 451 -35.00 -7.33 5.26
C CYS A 451 -34.20 -7.50 3.95
N GLY A 452 -32.93 -7.06 3.93
CA GLY A 452 -32.01 -7.23 2.79
C GLY A 452 -31.57 -8.67 2.56
N ILE A 453 -31.65 -9.53 3.58
CA ILE A 453 -31.46 -10.98 3.39
C ILE A 453 -32.77 -11.61 2.91
N MET A 454 -33.86 -11.40 3.65
CA MET A 454 -35.09 -12.16 3.45
C MET A 454 -35.80 -11.83 2.14
N ILE A 455 -35.90 -10.55 1.76
CA ILE A 455 -36.71 -10.14 0.62
C ILE A 455 -36.05 -10.54 -0.71
N PRO A 456 -34.79 -10.16 -1.02
CA PRO A 456 -34.15 -10.54 -2.28
C PRO A 456 -34.01 -12.06 -2.42
N LEU A 457 -33.69 -12.77 -1.34
CA LEU A 457 -33.54 -14.23 -1.39
C LEU A 457 -34.88 -14.94 -1.64
N THR A 458 -35.96 -14.50 -1.00
CA THR A 458 -37.30 -15.07 -1.23
C THR A 458 -37.74 -14.85 -2.66
N ILE A 459 -37.57 -13.64 -3.19
CA ILE A 459 -37.98 -13.32 -4.57
C ILE A 459 -37.08 -14.05 -5.58
N PHE A 460 -35.79 -14.22 -5.29
CA PHE A 460 -34.87 -14.99 -6.13
C PHE A 460 -35.28 -16.47 -6.21
N ILE A 461 -35.63 -17.08 -5.08
CA ILE A 461 -36.15 -18.46 -5.03
C ILE A 461 -37.48 -18.54 -5.81
N LEU A 462 -38.37 -17.59 -5.61
CA LEU A 462 -39.67 -17.54 -6.30
C LEU A 462 -39.48 -17.40 -7.81
N ASN A 463 -38.52 -16.59 -8.25
CA ASN A 463 -38.17 -16.43 -9.66
C ASN A 463 -37.67 -17.75 -10.28
N GLY A 464 -36.85 -18.51 -9.54
CA GLY A 464 -36.38 -19.82 -9.98
C GLY A 464 -37.47 -20.89 -10.08
N VAL A 465 -38.54 -20.78 -9.28
CA VAL A 465 -39.65 -21.75 -9.26
C VAL A 465 -40.76 -21.39 -10.26
N LEU A 466 -41.16 -20.11 -10.31
CA LEU A 466 -42.30 -19.66 -11.11
C LEU A 466 -41.89 -19.15 -12.50
N ALA A 467 -40.69 -18.57 -12.63
CA ALA A 467 -40.15 -18.01 -13.87
C ALA A 467 -41.13 -17.13 -14.67
N THR A 468 -41.97 -16.35 -13.98
CA THR A 468 -42.93 -15.44 -14.65
C THR A 468 -42.35 -14.03 -14.77
N PRO A 469 -42.73 -13.27 -15.82
CA PRO A 469 -42.21 -11.91 -16.04
C PRO A 469 -42.41 -10.98 -14.85
N LEU A 470 -43.57 -11.06 -14.19
CA LEU A 470 -43.88 -10.23 -13.03
C LEU A 470 -42.94 -10.48 -11.84
N ILE A 471 -42.51 -11.73 -11.62
CA ILE A 471 -41.59 -12.07 -10.54
C ILE A 471 -40.17 -11.61 -10.85
N GLU A 472 -39.77 -11.63 -12.12
CA GLU A 472 -38.49 -11.06 -12.58
C GLU A 472 -38.43 -9.56 -12.28
N TRP A 473 -39.53 -8.83 -12.54
CA TRP A 473 -39.66 -7.42 -12.17
C TRP A 473 -39.55 -7.19 -10.66
N PHE A 474 -40.23 -8.00 -9.85
CA PHE A 474 -40.07 -7.93 -8.40
C PHE A 474 -38.64 -8.24 -7.96
N LEU A 475 -37.94 -9.14 -8.64
CA LEU A 475 -36.54 -9.44 -8.36
C LEU A 475 -35.67 -8.20 -8.61
N LEU A 476 -35.82 -7.55 -9.76
CA LEU A 476 -35.12 -6.29 -10.05
C LEU A 476 -35.42 -5.21 -9.00
N PHE A 477 -36.70 -4.97 -8.69
CA PHE A 477 -37.07 -3.96 -7.71
C PHE A 477 -36.54 -4.28 -6.32
N SER A 478 -36.50 -5.56 -5.93
CA SER A 478 -35.88 -5.96 -4.66
C SER A 478 -34.38 -5.65 -4.63
N ILE A 479 -33.66 -5.90 -5.73
CA ILE A 479 -32.24 -5.59 -5.85
C ILE A 479 -32.02 -4.07 -5.75
N LEU A 480 -32.79 -3.27 -6.50
CA LEU A 480 -32.68 -1.82 -6.49
C LEU A 480 -33.05 -1.23 -5.11
N PHE A 481 -34.14 -1.71 -4.51
CA PHE A 481 -34.63 -1.25 -3.21
C PHE A 481 -33.69 -1.59 -2.06
N TYR A 482 -32.79 -2.57 -2.18
CA TYR A 482 -31.78 -2.82 -1.14
C TYR A 482 -30.42 -2.24 -1.48
N THR A 483 -30.07 -2.17 -2.76
CA THR A 483 -28.82 -1.53 -3.20
C THR A 483 -28.81 -0.03 -2.87
N ILE A 484 -29.97 0.65 -2.87
CA ILE A 484 -30.08 2.10 -2.61
C ILE A 484 -30.04 2.44 -1.09
N PRO A 485 -30.96 1.96 -0.24
CA PRO A 485 -31.08 2.37 1.16
C PRO A 485 -30.06 1.66 2.04
N LEU A 486 -29.75 0.38 1.81
CA LEU A 486 -28.77 -0.35 2.61
C LEU A 486 -27.41 0.32 2.49
N ASN A 487 -27.03 0.76 1.29
CA ASN A 487 -25.75 1.43 1.09
C ASN A 487 -25.77 2.91 1.46
N TYR A 488 -26.89 3.63 1.33
CA TYR A 488 -26.98 5.01 1.80
C TYR A 488 -26.96 5.10 3.34
N LEU A 489 -27.69 4.19 4.00
CA LEU A 489 -27.89 4.18 5.45
C LEU A 489 -26.84 3.38 6.22
N SER A 490 -26.11 2.44 5.61
CA SER A 490 -24.97 1.78 6.28
C SER A 490 -23.69 2.63 6.27
N LEU A 491 -23.72 3.80 5.61
CA LEU A 491 -22.61 4.76 5.57
C LEU A 491 -22.70 5.86 6.65
N HIS A 492 -23.77 5.86 7.45
CA HIS A 492 -24.09 6.82 8.51
C HIS A 492 -24.61 6.08 9.74
#